data_AF-A0A3B9MVS4-F1
#
_entry.id   AF-A0A3B9MVS4-F1
#
_cell.length_a   1.000
_cell.length_b   1.000
_cell.length_c   1.000
_cell.angle_alpha   90.00
_cell.angle_beta   90.00
_cell.angle_gamma   90.00
#
_symmetry.space_group_name_H-M   'P 1'
#
loop_
_entity.id
_entity.type
_entity.pdbx_description
1 polymer ?
#
loop_
_entity_poly.entity_id
_entity_poly.type
_entity_poly.pdbx_seq_one_letter_code
_entity_poly.pdbx_strand_id
1 'polypeptide(L)'
;MEGGSNMRIGNFASVQALYPNTKPAQTNTAKTKGFSDAVSISGEGKDLAIARKAVENASDIRTELVESIKDRVKNGTYDVDPDKFADRIFEKFV
;
A
#
# COMPACT_ATOMS: atom_id res chain seq x y z
N MET A 1 58.30 40.38 31.65
CA MET A 1 57.05 40.13 32.39
C MET A 1 56.27 39.07 31.65
N GLU A 2 55.80 38.11 32.43
CA GLU A 2 55.03 36.90 32.17
C GLU A 2 54.03 36.91 31.01
N GLY A 3 53.73 35.71 30.49
CA GLY A 3 52.44 35.44 29.84
C GLY A 3 52.49 34.29 28.85
N GLY A 4 52.10 33.10 29.30
CA GLY A 4 52.25 31.82 28.61
C GLY A 4 51.65 31.72 27.21
N SER A 5 52.44 31.18 26.28
CA SER A 5 51.94 30.62 25.02
C SER A 5 51.36 29.24 25.31
N ASN A 6 50.05 29.21 25.45
CA ASN A 6 49.22 28.04 25.70
C ASN A 6 49.49 26.93 24.66
N MET A 7 50.16 25.85 25.07
CA MET A 7 50.45 24.69 24.23
C MET A 7 49.13 23.99 23.85
N ARG A 8 48.59 24.26 22.66
CA ARG A 8 47.45 23.49 22.12
C ARG A 8 47.95 22.15 21.62
N ILE A 9 47.99 21.17 22.52
CA ILE A 9 48.28 19.77 22.21
C ILE A 9 47.26 19.31 21.16
N GLY A 10 47.76 19.00 19.95
CA GLY A 10 46.96 18.46 18.86
C GLY A 10 46.21 17.21 19.29
N ASN A 11 44.94 17.14 18.90
CA ASN A 11 43.96 16.10 19.16
C ASN A 11 44.55 14.69 19.36
N PHE A 12 44.67 14.23 20.60
CA PHE A 12 45.15 12.88 20.94
C PHE A 12 44.24 11.76 20.37
N ALA A 13 43.05 12.10 19.88
CA ALA A 13 42.15 11.13 19.25
C ALA A 13 42.65 10.61 17.90
N SER A 14 43.56 11.31 17.19
CA SER A 14 44.04 10.86 15.88
C SER A 14 45.06 9.70 15.96
N VAL A 15 45.68 9.46 17.12
CA VAL A 15 46.61 8.32 17.31
C VAL A 15 45.90 7.03 17.71
N GLN A 16 44.64 7.08 18.16
CA GLN A 16 43.85 5.87 18.40
C GLN A 16 43.34 5.21 17.11
N ALA A 17 43.32 5.94 15.98
CA ALA A 17 42.89 5.41 14.68
C ALA A 17 43.96 4.57 13.95
N LEU A 18 45.22 4.58 14.43
CA LEU A 18 46.35 3.88 13.81
C LEU A 18 46.56 2.45 14.35
N TYR A 19 45.80 2.02 15.36
CA TYR A 19 45.78 0.63 15.79
C TYR A 19 44.68 -0.11 15.03
N PRO A 20 45.02 -1.03 14.11
CA PRO A 20 44.02 -1.92 13.53
C PRO A 20 43.56 -2.89 14.63
N ASN A 21 42.43 -2.58 15.26
CA ASN A 21 41.67 -3.56 16.01
C ASN A 21 41.18 -4.60 14.99
N THR A 22 41.93 -5.70 14.83
CA THR A 22 41.53 -6.87 14.05
C THR A 22 40.39 -7.57 14.77
N LYS A 23 39.20 -6.97 14.76
CA LYS A 23 37.97 -7.72 14.96
C LYS A 23 37.86 -8.65 13.74
N PRO A 24 37.72 -9.97 13.91
CA PRO A 24 37.42 -10.83 12.78
C PRO A 24 36.15 -10.27 12.14
N ALA A 25 36.24 -9.91 10.87
CA ALA A 25 35.09 -9.48 10.09
C ALA A 25 34.01 -10.54 10.31
N GLN A 26 32.87 -10.12 10.82
CA GLN A 26 31.71 -10.98 10.93
C GLN A 26 31.40 -11.40 9.50
N THR A 27 31.83 -12.62 9.14
CA THR A 27 31.58 -13.16 7.81
C THR A 27 30.07 -13.27 7.73
N ASN A 28 29.45 -12.39 6.95
CA ASN A 28 28.09 -12.57 6.51
C ASN A 28 28.09 -13.94 5.82
N THR A 29 27.62 -14.96 6.53
CA THR A 29 27.37 -16.27 5.93
C THR A 29 26.54 -15.97 4.70
N ALA A 30 27.11 -16.30 3.54
CA ALA A 30 26.40 -16.14 2.28
C ALA A 30 25.09 -16.90 2.47
N LYS A 31 23.98 -16.16 2.61
CA LYS A 31 22.65 -16.75 2.61
C LYS A 31 22.63 -17.55 1.32
N THR A 32 22.61 -18.87 1.44
CA THR A 32 22.30 -19.74 0.33
C THR A 32 21.00 -19.20 -0.23
N LYS A 33 21.06 -18.52 -1.38
CA LYS A 33 19.88 -18.16 -2.14
C LYS A 33 19.30 -19.52 -2.55
N GLY A 34 18.44 -20.07 -1.70
CA GLY A 34 17.57 -21.17 -2.07
C GLY A 34 16.92 -20.76 -3.38
N PHE A 35 16.97 -21.64 -4.36
CA PHE A 35 16.28 -21.44 -5.63
C PHE A 35 14.84 -21.06 -5.33
N SER A 36 14.49 -19.81 -5.60
CA SER A 36 13.14 -19.28 -5.41
C SER A 36 12.49 -19.23 -6.78
N ASP A 37 11.41 -19.96 -6.95
CA ASP A 37 10.61 -19.88 -8.16
C ASP A 37 9.95 -18.50 -8.22
N ALA A 38 10.18 -17.76 -9.30
CA ALA A 38 9.69 -16.39 -9.46
C ALA A 38 8.55 -16.39 -10.49
N VAL A 39 7.31 -16.27 -10.00
CA VAL A 39 6.13 -16.14 -10.86
C VAL A 39 5.93 -14.67 -11.21
N SER A 40 5.95 -14.35 -12.51
CA SER A 40 5.66 -12.99 -13.02
C SER A 40 4.21 -12.94 -13.51
N ILE A 41 3.36 -12.20 -12.81
CA ILE A 41 2.01 -11.85 -13.28
C ILE A 41 2.13 -10.64 -14.22
N SER A 42 1.43 -10.66 -15.36
CA SER A 42 1.33 -9.51 -16.27
C SER A 42 0.80 -8.26 -15.54
N GLY A 43 1.12 -7.07 -16.04
CA GLY A 43 0.59 -5.81 -15.48
C GLY A 43 -0.93 -5.82 -15.39
N GLU A 44 -1.57 -6.19 -16.50
CA GLU A 44 -3.04 -6.34 -16.61
C GLU A 44 -3.61 -7.34 -15.59
N GLY A 45 -2.90 -8.44 -15.31
CA GLY A 45 -3.34 -9.44 -14.33
C GLY A 45 -3.30 -8.90 -12.90
N LYS A 46 -2.34 -8.03 -12.58
CA LYS A 46 -2.29 -7.33 -11.28
C LYS A 46 -3.42 -6.31 -11.18
N ASP A 47 -3.67 -5.56 -12.24
CA ASP A 47 -4.74 -4.56 -12.26
C ASP A 47 -6.11 -5.21 -12.10
N LEU A 48 -6.34 -6.36 -12.76
CA LEU A 48 -7.55 -7.14 -12.64
C LEU A 48 -7.74 -7.72 -11.23
N ALA A 49 -6.66 -8.18 -10.58
CA ALA A 49 -6.72 -8.63 -9.18
C ALA A 49 -7.11 -7.50 -8.22
N ILE A 50 -6.56 -6.30 -8.43
CA ILE A 50 -6.90 -5.10 -7.65
C ILE A 50 -8.37 -4.71 -7.89
N ALA A 51 -8.82 -4.69 -9.14
CA ALA A 51 -10.20 -4.37 -9.49
C ALA A 51 -11.19 -5.37 -8.87
N ARG A 52 -10.91 -6.68 -8.92
CA ARG A 52 -11.73 -7.70 -8.26
C ARG A 52 -11.83 -7.46 -6.77
N LYS A 53 -10.69 -7.21 -6.11
CA LYS A 53 -10.66 -6.90 -4.68
C LYS A 53 -11.43 -5.61 -4.37
N ALA A 54 -11.38 -4.61 -5.23
CA ALA A 54 -12.15 -3.37 -5.04
C ALA A 54 -13.66 -3.62 -5.14
N VAL A 55 -14.11 -4.47 -6.07
CA VAL A 55 -15.52 -4.87 -6.21
C VAL A 55 -15.99 -5.68 -5.00
N GLU A 56 -15.18 -6.63 -4.52
CA GLU A 56 -15.51 -7.45 -3.34
C GLU A 56 -15.57 -6.64 -2.04
N ASN A 57 -14.72 -5.61 -1.89
CA ASN A 57 -14.74 -4.73 -0.73
C ASN A 57 -15.74 -3.58 -0.85
N ALA A 58 -16.37 -3.40 -2.01
CA ALA A 58 -17.43 -2.42 -2.15
C ALA A 58 -18.60 -2.81 -1.24
N SER A 59 -19.22 -1.81 -0.62
CA SER A 59 -20.43 -2.04 0.18
C SER A 59 -21.52 -2.66 -0.70
N ASP A 60 -22.16 -3.71 -0.20
CA ASP A 60 -23.32 -4.34 -0.84
C ASP A 60 -24.44 -3.32 -1.06
N ILE A 61 -24.61 -2.40 -0.10
CA ILE A 61 -25.55 -1.30 -0.20
C ILE A 61 -24.86 -0.06 -0.75
N ARG A 62 -25.36 0.42 -1.90
CA ARG A 62 -25.03 1.71 -2.50
C ARG A 62 -25.87 2.82 -1.89
N THR A 63 -25.49 3.25 -0.69
CA THR A 63 -26.22 4.26 0.10
C THR A 63 -26.51 5.53 -0.69
N GLU A 64 -25.57 5.98 -1.52
CA GLU A 64 -25.70 7.18 -2.35
C GLU A 64 -26.85 7.05 -3.36
N LEU A 65 -26.99 5.88 -3.98
CA LEU A 65 -28.06 5.61 -4.93
C LEU A 65 -29.40 5.48 -4.20
N VAL A 66 -29.42 4.79 -3.06
CA VAL A 66 -30.62 4.60 -2.23
C VAL A 66 -31.17 5.93 -1.74
N GLU A 67 -30.31 6.84 -1.28
CA GLU A 67 -30.69 8.18 -0.86
C GLU A 67 -31.28 8.98 -2.02
N SER A 68 -30.62 8.97 -3.19
CA SER A 68 -31.13 9.67 -4.37
C SER A 68 -32.52 9.18 -4.82
N ILE A 69 -32.77 7.86 -4.76
CA ILE A 69 -34.07 7.28 -5.10
C ILE A 69 -35.10 7.67 -4.03
N LYS A 70 -34.73 7.59 -2.75
CA LYS A 70 -35.61 7.96 -1.63
C LYS A 70 -36.07 9.41 -1.73
N ASP A 71 -35.17 10.31 -2.11
CA ASP A 71 -35.51 11.72 -2.29
C ASP A 71 -36.42 11.95 -3.48
N ARG A 72 -36.19 11.26 -4.61
CA ARG A 72 -37.12 11.29 -5.75
C ARG A 72 -38.51 10.76 -5.39
N VAL A 73 -38.59 9.70 -4.59
CA VAL A 73 -39.86 9.14 -4.11
C VAL A 73 -40.58 10.15 -3.21
N LYS A 74 -39.88 10.76 -2.24
CA LYS A 74 -40.46 11.80 -1.36
C LYS A 74 -40.96 13.01 -2.15
N ASN A 75 -40.20 13.43 -3.17
CA ASN A 75 -40.53 14.58 -4.00
C ASN A 75 -41.57 14.26 -5.08
N GLY A 76 -42.05 13.01 -5.17
CA GLY A 76 -43.03 12.57 -6.17
C GLY A 76 -42.50 12.55 -7.61
N THR A 77 -41.18 12.65 -7.81
CA THR A 77 -40.53 12.63 -9.13
C THR A 77 -39.97 11.24 -9.48
N TYR A 78 -40.30 10.23 -8.69
CA TYR A 78 -40.01 8.84 -8.99
C TYR A 78 -41.13 8.24 -9.85
N ASP A 79 -40.90 8.22 -11.16
CA ASP A 79 -41.79 7.57 -12.13
C ASP A 79 -41.41 6.09 -12.31
N VAL A 80 -42.42 5.23 -12.34
CA VAL A 80 -42.26 3.78 -12.52
C VAL A 80 -42.79 3.40 -13.90
N ASP A 81 -41.88 2.95 -14.74
CA ASP A 81 -42.20 2.43 -16.06
C ASP A 81 -42.82 1.02 -15.95
N PRO A 82 -44.09 0.83 -16.33
CA PRO A 82 -44.79 -0.45 -16.19
C PRO A 82 -44.18 -1.55 -17.06
N ASP A 83 -43.58 -1.22 -18.21
CA ASP A 83 -42.96 -2.20 -19.10
C ASP A 83 -41.67 -2.72 -18.46
N LYS A 84 -40.82 -1.81 -17.95
CA LYS A 84 -39.61 -2.21 -17.20
C LYS A 84 -39.96 -3.00 -15.95
N PHE A 85 -41.08 -2.70 -15.30
CA PHE A 85 -41.54 -3.46 -14.14
C PHE A 85 -41.90 -4.90 -14.54
N ALA A 86 -42.63 -5.09 -15.64
CA ALA A 86 -42.96 -6.41 -16.17
C ALA A 86 -41.71 -7.20 -16.57
N ASP A 87 -40.74 -6.57 -17.25
CA ASP A 87 -39.47 -7.19 -17.64
C ASP A 87 -38.72 -7.76 -16.43
N ARG A 88 -38.67 -7.01 -15.32
CA ARG A 88 -38.02 -7.46 -14.08
C ARG A 88 -38.73 -8.64 -13.42
N ILE A 89 -40.05 -8.75 -13.59
CA ILE A 89 -40.80 -9.93 -13.14
C ILE A 89 -40.38 -11.12 -13.99
N PHE A 90 -40.40 -10.99 -15.32
CA PHE A 90 -40.02 -12.09 -16.21
C PHE A 90 -38.58 -12.56 -15.99
N GLU A 91 -37.61 -11.65 -15.83
CA GLU A 91 -36.20 -11.98 -15.54
C GLU A 91 -36.02 -12.84 -14.27
N LYS A 92 -36.95 -12.76 -13.31
CA LYS A 92 -36.88 -13.57 -12.08
C LYS A 92 -37.53 -14.92 -12.18
N PHE A 93 -38.46 -15.11 -13.11
CA PHE A 93 -39.28 -16.32 -13.21
C PHE A 93 -38.98 -17.18 -14.44
N VAL A 94 -38.25 -16.63 -15.42
CA VAL A 94 -37.76 -17.32 -16.63
C VAL A 94 -36.25 -17.49 -16.51
#